data_AF-A0A8K0LAF9-F1
#
_entry.id   AF-A0A8K0LAF9-F1
#
_cell.length_a   1.000
_cell.length_b   1.000
_cell.length_c   1.000
_cell.angle_alpha   90.00
_cell.angle_beta   90.00
_cell.angle_gamma   90.00
#
_symmetry.space_group_name_H-M   'P 1'
#
loop_
_entity.id
_entity.type
_entity.pdbx_description
1 polymer ?
#
loop_
_entity_poly.entity_id
_entity_poly.type
_entity_poly.pdbx_seq_one_letter_code
_entity_poly.pdbx_strand_id
1 'polypeptide(L)'
;MSSIGTHASDLLASLEKVNIKAGEVSLIPKSFQPTTELGITFGDKQVNQGDLIRVSEAKITPTVSFAAEEGASADQTYTLLLVDPDAPTPDDPKFAWWRHWVLPGLKAGSPAEQTTEAVTSYLSPGPEDDSKPHRYLFLLYKEPKGLSLSKADVGGEEFVDRRSFKAEAFVEKHGLTLVGVNWMRGAGDGWKEDGEGWEYAAPRKVS
;
A
#
# COMPACT_ATOMS: atom_id res chain seq x y z
N MET A 1 22.48 -14.19 6.80
CA MET A 1 21.35 -13.24 7.01
C MET A 1 20.07 -14.04 6.78
N SER A 2 19.04 -13.89 7.61
CA SER A 2 17.74 -14.51 7.36
C SER A 2 17.14 -13.94 6.07
N SER A 3 16.26 -14.69 5.38
CA SER A 3 15.56 -14.23 4.16
C SER A 3 14.94 -12.84 4.36
N ILE A 4 14.30 -12.64 5.52
CA ILE A 4 13.66 -11.37 5.88
C ILE A 4 14.65 -10.19 6.01
N GLY A 5 15.90 -10.44 6.40
CA GLY A 5 16.91 -9.38 6.54
C GLY A 5 17.38 -8.82 5.19
N THR A 6 17.57 -9.71 4.20
CA THR A 6 17.87 -9.29 2.83
C THR A 6 16.67 -8.58 2.22
N HIS A 7 15.47 -9.17 2.33
CA HIS A 7 14.21 -8.56 1.89
C HIS A 7 14.01 -7.15 2.46
N ALA A 8 14.25 -6.97 3.77
CA ALA A 8 14.13 -5.68 4.44
C ALA A 8 15.05 -4.62 3.85
N SER A 9 16.31 -4.98 3.60
CA SER A 9 17.31 -4.07 3.05
C SER A 9 16.95 -3.65 1.63
N ASP A 10 16.55 -4.61 0.79
CA ASP A 10 16.14 -4.36 -0.60
C ASP A 10 14.86 -3.51 -0.66
N LEU A 11 13.88 -3.81 0.20
CA LEU A 11 12.63 -3.06 0.30
C LEU A 11 12.88 -1.59 0.65
N LEU A 12 13.61 -1.33 1.72
CA LEU A 12 13.90 0.04 2.15
C LEU A 12 14.69 0.78 1.06
N ALA A 13 15.72 0.17 0.48
CA ALA A 13 16.47 0.76 -0.62
C ALA A 13 15.60 1.04 -1.86
N SER A 14 14.62 0.19 -2.17
CA SER A 14 13.68 0.39 -3.29
C SER A 14 12.77 1.61 -3.07
N LEU A 15 12.27 1.81 -1.84
CA LEU A 15 11.42 2.93 -1.47
C LEU A 15 12.19 4.25 -1.47
N GLU A 16 13.43 4.25 -0.98
CA GLU A 16 14.28 5.45 -0.96
C GLU A 16 14.56 5.98 -2.38
N LYS A 17 14.75 5.08 -3.36
CA LYS A 17 14.94 5.45 -4.78
C LYS A 17 13.76 6.22 -5.37
N VAL A 18 12.58 6.08 -4.80
CA VAL A 18 11.37 6.81 -5.21
C VAL A 18 10.93 7.83 -4.17
N ASN A 19 11.87 8.34 -3.36
CA ASN A 19 11.62 9.37 -2.34
C ASN A 19 10.54 9.00 -1.30
N ILE A 20 10.42 7.72 -0.98
CA ILE A 20 9.63 7.21 0.13
C ILE A 20 10.61 6.74 1.22
N LYS A 21 10.85 7.59 2.21
CA LYS A 21 11.84 7.33 3.27
C LYS A 21 11.16 7.12 4.62
N ALA A 22 11.58 6.08 5.33
CA ALA A 22 11.10 5.79 6.68
C ALA A 22 11.36 6.98 7.61
N GLY A 23 10.31 7.49 8.26
CA GLY A 23 10.35 8.64 9.15
C GLY A 23 10.14 10.00 8.47
N GLU A 24 10.24 10.06 7.13
CA GLU A 24 9.87 11.26 6.36
C GLU A 24 8.45 11.11 5.80
N VAL A 25 8.11 9.90 5.36
CA VAL A 25 6.76 9.47 5.07
C VAL A 25 6.16 8.90 6.34
N SER A 26 5.23 9.65 6.92
CA SER A 26 4.46 9.36 8.13
C SER A 26 3.86 7.95 8.24
N LEU A 27 3.37 7.37 7.13
CA LEU A 27 2.84 6.01 7.10
C LEU A 27 3.91 4.93 7.32
N ILE A 28 5.19 5.29 7.18
CA ILE A 28 6.34 4.42 7.36
C ILE A 28 7.22 5.02 8.47
N PRO A 29 7.06 4.60 9.74
CA PRO A 29 7.82 5.14 10.86
C PRO A 29 9.33 4.99 10.67
N LYS A 30 10.14 5.90 11.24
CA LYS A 30 11.61 5.81 11.19
C LYS A 30 12.16 4.48 11.72
N SER A 31 11.46 3.88 12.68
CA SER A 31 11.82 2.59 13.30
C SER A 31 11.29 1.38 12.53
N PHE A 32 10.64 1.58 11.38
CA PHE A 32 10.07 0.49 10.61
C PHE A 32 11.15 -0.50 10.18
N GLN A 33 10.91 -1.76 10.50
CA GLN A 33 11.63 -2.90 9.99
C GLN A 33 10.57 -3.96 9.64
N PRO A 34 10.50 -4.44 8.39
CA PRO A 34 9.52 -5.44 8.01
C PRO A 34 9.81 -6.73 8.78
N THR A 35 8.75 -7.30 9.35
CA THR A 35 8.78 -8.57 10.10
C THR A 35 8.16 -9.71 9.31
N THR A 36 7.52 -9.40 8.18
CA THR A 36 7.00 -10.35 7.20
C THR A 36 7.12 -9.80 5.78
N GLU A 37 7.17 -10.71 4.80
CA GLU A 37 7.17 -10.35 3.37
C GLU A 37 5.72 -10.26 2.88
N LEU A 38 5.35 -9.12 2.28
CA LEU A 38 4.02 -8.91 1.72
C LEU A 38 4.01 -9.25 0.23
N GLY A 39 3.37 -10.35 -0.14
CA GLY A 39 3.14 -10.75 -1.52
C GLY A 39 1.87 -10.13 -2.08
N ILE A 40 1.99 -9.54 -3.27
CA ILE A 40 0.88 -8.99 -4.06
C ILE A 40 0.97 -9.57 -5.47
N THR A 41 -0.10 -10.20 -5.95
CA THR A 41 -0.11 -10.84 -7.27
C THR A 41 -1.36 -10.44 -8.05
N PHE A 42 -1.17 -9.88 -9.24
CA PHE A 42 -2.24 -9.58 -10.20
C PHE A 42 -2.29 -10.69 -11.27
N GLY A 43 -3.26 -11.59 -11.15
CA GLY A 43 -3.32 -12.77 -12.02
C GLY A 43 -2.11 -13.68 -11.80
N ASP A 44 -1.21 -13.76 -12.78
CA ASP A 44 0.06 -14.48 -12.73
C ASP A 44 1.27 -13.56 -12.46
N LYS A 45 1.06 -12.25 -12.41
CA LYS A 45 2.12 -11.25 -12.23
C LYS A 45 2.31 -10.90 -10.76
N GLN A 46 3.38 -11.44 -10.16
CA GLN A 46 3.81 -11.05 -8.81
C GLN A 46 4.51 -9.68 -8.86
N VAL A 47 4.14 -8.80 -7.93
CA VAL A 47 4.75 -7.48 -7.76
C VAL A 47 6.05 -7.59 -6.94
N ASN A 48 7.15 -7.11 -7.52
CA ASN A 48 8.46 -7.06 -6.88
C ASN A 48 8.90 -5.60 -6.71
N GLN A 49 8.47 -4.96 -5.62
CA GLN A 49 9.03 -3.70 -5.09
C GLN A 49 9.39 -2.65 -6.16
N GLY A 50 8.37 -2.08 -6.81
CA GLY A 50 8.53 -1.01 -7.80
C GLY A 50 8.36 -1.45 -9.25
N ASP A 51 7.93 -2.69 -9.49
CA ASP A 51 7.51 -3.14 -10.81
C ASP A 51 6.50 -2.17 -11.44
N LEU A 52 6.63 -1.97 -12.75
CA LEU A 52 5.66 -1.22 -13.54
C LEU A 52 4.47 -2.12 -13.87
N ILE A 53 3.30 -1.75 -13.39
CA ILE A 53 2.03 -2.45 -13.58
C ILE A 53 1.09 -1.55 -14.37
N ARG A 54 0.53 -2.07 -15.46
CA ARG A 54 -0.44 -1.36 -16.29
C ARG A 54 -1.82 -1.39 -15.65
N VAL A 55 -2.62 -0.35 -15.92
CA VAL A 55 -4.01 -0.28 -15.44
C VAL A 55 -4.81 -1.53 -15.82
N SER A 56 -4.63 -2.05 -17.04
CA SER A 56 -5.30 -3.28 -17.47
C SER A 56 -4.89 -4.52 -16.66
N GLU A 57 -3.62 -4.62 -16.24
CA GLU A 57 -3.11 -5.72 -15.41
C GLU A 57 -3.67 -5.64 -13.98
N ALA A 58 -3.85 -4.42 -13.43
CA ALA A 58 -4.32 -4.21 -12.07
C ALA A 58 -5.86 -4.09 -11.94
N LYS A 59 -6.61 -4.42 -13.00
CA LYS A 59 -8.08 -4.26 -13.03
C LYS A 59 -8.80 -5.13 -12.01
N ILE A 60 -8.31 -6.36 -11.81
CA ILE A 60 -8.88 -7.32 -10.87
C ILE A 60 -8.15 -7.21 -9.53
N THR A 61 -8.90 -7.34 -8.43
CA THR A 61 -8.34 -7.37 -7.07
C THR A 61 -7.17 -8.37 -7.00
N PRO A 62 -6.00 -7.97 -6.48
CA PRO A 62 -4.86 -8.87 -6.40
C PRO A 62 -5.05 -9.92 -5.31
N THR A 63 -4.37 -11.06 -5.47
CA THR A 63 -4.16 -12.00 -4.35
C THR A 63 -3.13 -11.42 -3.39
N VAL A 64 -3.42 -11.53 -2.10
CA VAL A 64 -2.56 -11.08 -1.00
C VAL A 64 -2.00 -12.29 -0.28
N SER A 65 -0.70 -12.30 -0.02
CA SER A 65 -0.04 -13.35 0.75
C SER A 65 0.96 -12.78 1.74
N PHE A 66 1.01 -13.38 2.94
CA PHE A 66 2.04 -13.08 3.94
C PHE A 66 2.09 -14.17 5.01
N ALA A 67 3.24 -14.31 5.66
CA ALA A 67 3.39 -15.18 6.83
C ALA A 67 3.07 -14.41 8.12
N ALA A 68 2.57 -15.12 9.13
CA ALA A 68 2.45 -14.54 10.47
C ALA A 68 3.85 -14.22 11.01
N GLU A 69 3.97 -13.10 11.72
CA GLU A 69 5.23 -12.74 12.38
C GLU A 69 5.65 -13.81 13.41
N GLU A 70 6.95 -13.90 13.67
CA GLU A 70 7.45 -14.77 14.72
C GLU A 70 6.82 -14.41 16.08
N GLY A 71 6.26 -15.40 16.77
CA GLY A 71 5.58 -15.21 18.06
C GLY A 71 4.19 -14.58 17.97
N ALA A 72 3.64 -14.35 16.78
CA ALA A 72 2.24 -13.94 16.63
C ALA A 72 1.29 -15.02 17.19
N SER A 73 0.24 -14.57 17.88
CA SER A 73 -0.81 -15.47 18.37
C SER A 73 -1.64 -16.02 17.20
N ALA A 74 -2.27 -17.17 17.38
CA ALA A 74 -3.15 -17.77 16.37
C ALA A 74 -4.37 -16.87 16.02
N ASP A 75 -4.79 -16.03 16.97
CA ASP A 75 -5.88 -15.06 16.79
C ASP A 75 -5.40 -13.69 16.25
N GLN A 76 -4.11 -13.50 15.97
CA GLN A 76 -3.60 -12.25 15.40
C GLN A 76 -4.29 -11.92 14.07
N THR A 77 -4.65 -10.65 13.89
CA THR A 77 -5.24 -10.11 12.66
C THR A 77 -4.42 -8.95 12.12
N TYR A 78 -4.64 -8.64 10.84
CA TYR A 78 -3.90 -7.61 10.12
C TYR A 78 -4.85 -6.75 9.27
N THR A 79 -4.51 -5.47 9.10
CA THR A 79 -5.18 -4.58 8.15
C THR A 79 -4.25 -4.32 6.97
N LEU A 80 -4.74 -4.51 5.75
CA LEU A 80 -4.06 -4.05 4.54
C LEU A 80 -4.63 -2.69 4.11
N LEU A 81 -3.75 -1.73 3.84
CA LEU A 81 -4.07 -0.49 3.14
C LEU A 81 -3.43 -0.49 1.75
N LEU A 82 -4.19 -0.08 0.73
CA LEU A 82 -3.65 0.35 -0.56
C LEU A 82 -3.90 1.85 -0.75
N VAL A 83 -2.82 2.61 -0.87
CA VAL A 83 -2.86 4.07 -1.00
C VAL A 83 -1.95 4.58 -2.11
N ASP A 84 -2.33 5.71 -2.70
CA ASP A 84 -1.60 6.42 -3.74
C ASP A 84 -1.22 7.85 -3.26
N PRO A 85 0.08 8.14 -3.02
CA PRO A 85 0.56 9.47 -2.64
C PRO A 85 0.66 10.44 -3.82
N ASP A 86 0.39 9.97 -5.04
CA ASP A 86 0.59 10.72 -6.27
C ASP A 86 -0.72 11.18 -6.89
N ALA A 87 -1.88 10.93 -6.28
CA ALA A 87 -3.15 11.36 -6.87
C ALA A 87 -3.34 12.90 -6.85
N PRO A 88 -3.88 13.52 -7.92
CA PRO A 88 -4.25 12.93 -9.21
C PRO A 88 -3.09 12.72 -10.18
N THR A 89 -1.94 13.38 -10.01
CA THR A 89 -0.69 13.11 -10.74
C THR A 89 0.53 13.33 -9.84
N PRO A 90 1.65 12.62 -10.06
CA PRO A 90 2.87 12.82 -9.26
C PRO A 90 3.38 14.27 -9.27
N ASP A 91 3.07 15.03 -10.33
CA ASP A 91 3.48 16.43 -10.49
C ASP A 91 2.59 17.42 -9.69
N ASP A 92 1.30 17.13 -9.49
CA ASP A 92 0.39 17.90 -8.61
C ASP A 92 -0.43 16.95 -7.72
N PRO A 93 0.17 16.35 -6.67
CA PRO A 93 -0.48 15.31 -5.86
C PRO A 93 -1.41 15.92 -4.79
N LYS A 94 -2.42 16.67 -5.22
CA LYS A 94 -3.37 17.36 -4.33
C LYS A 94 -4.40 16.47 -3.63
N PHE A 95 -4.52 15.22 -4.05
CA PHE A 95 -5.39 14.20 -3.45
C PHE A 95 -4.60 13.08 -2.76
N ALA A 96 -3.30 13.25 -2.56
CA ALA A 96 -2.52 12.40 -1.68
C ALA A 96 -3.14 12.42 -0.27
N TRP A 97 -3.47 11.30 0.37
CA TRP A 97 -3.19 9.91 0.05
C TRP A 97 -4.47 9.20 -0.41
N TRP A 98 -4.60 8.95 -1.72
CA TRP A 98 -5.82 8.41 -2.27
C TRP A 98 -6.03 6.96 -1.82
N ARG A 99 -7.18 6.69 -1.21
CA ARG A 99 -7.51 5.35 -0.69
C ARG A 99 -8.08 4.45 -1.78
N HIS A 100 -7.36 3.39 -2.10
CA HIS A 100 -7.80 2.36 -3.06
C HIS A 100 -8.43 1.15 -2.38
N TRP A 101 -7.91 0.71 -1.24
CA TRP A 101 -8.38 -0.51 -0.57
C TRP A 101 -8.09 -0.46 0.93
N VAL A 102 -9.04 -0.91 1.76
CA VAL A 102 -8.84 -1.13 3.20
C VAL A 102 -9.50 -2.44 3.57
N LEU A 103 -8.66 -3.39 4.01
CA LEU A 103 -9.07 -4.74 4.30
C LEU A 103 -8.58 -5.15 5.71
N PRO A 104 -9.43 -5.00 6.74
CA PRO A 104 -9.10 -5.32 8.13
C PRO A 104 -9.46 -6.76 8.48
N GLY A 105 -8.90 -7.29 9.56
CA GLY A 105 -9.22 -8.62 10.07
C GLY A 105 -8.53 -9.76 9.32
N LEU A 106 -7.53 -9.46 8.49
CA LEU A 106 -6.82 -10.46 7.70
C LEU A 106 -6.12 -11.49 8.58
N LYS A 107 -6.16 -12.75 8.15
CA LYS A 107 -5.32 -13.81 8.69
C LYS A 107 -4.16 -14.08 7.74
N ALA A 108 -2.99 -14.35 8.32
CA ALA A 108 -1.81 -14.72 7.56
C ALA A 108 -2.06 -16.01 6.76
N GLY A 109 -1.46 -16.09 5.58
CA GLY A 109 -1.66 -17.16 4.61
C GLY A 109 -1.77 -16.62 3.19
N SER A 110 -2.26 -17.48 2.30
CA SER A 110 -2.54 -17.16 0.90
C SER A 110 -3.71 -18.04 0.44
N PRO A 111 -4.83 -17.48 -0.03
CA PRO A 111 -5.14 -16.05 -0.17
C PRO A 111 -5.56 -15.42 1.16
N ALA A 112 -4.89 -14.36 1.59
CA ALA A 112 -5.27 -13.64 2.80
C ALA A 112 -6.53 -12.78 2.57
N GLU A 113 -6.72 -12.23 1.37
CA GLU A 113 -7.77 -11.26 1.07
C GLU A 113 -9.19 -11.82 1.18
N GLN A 114 -9.32 -13.14 1.19
CA GLN A 114 -10.59 -13.86 1.26
C GLN A 114 -11.02 -14.18 2.70
N THR A 115 -10.21 -13.80 3.69
CA THR A 115 -10.46 -14.13 5.10
C THR A 115 -11.46 -13.21 5.79
N THR A 116 -11.81 -12.09 5.14
CA THR A 116 -12.59 -10.98 5.72
C THR A 116 -13.16 -10.10 4.62
N GLU A 117 -14.10 -9.21 4.97
CA GLU A 117 -14.68 -8.24 4.04
C GLU A 117 -13.94 -6.90 4.08
N ALA A 118 -13.88 -6.22 2.94
CA ALA A 118 -13.28 -4.90 2.83
C ALA A 118 -14.20 -3.83 3.42
N VAL A 119 -13.64 -2.90 4.21
CA VAL A 119 -14.35 -1.68 4.64
C VAL A 119 -14.21 -0.55 3.62
N THR A 120 -13.20 -0.64 2.76
CA THR A 120 -13.15 0.08 1.48
C THR A 120 -12.83 -0.95 0.42
N SER A 121 -13.76 -1.22 -0.48
CA SER A 121 -13.63 -2.14 -1.61
C SER A 121 -12.47 -1.72 -2.51
N TYR A 122 -11.82 -2.71 -3.12
CA TYR A 122 -10.72 -2.47 -4.04
C TYR A 122 -11.19 -1.58 -5.21
N LEU A 123 -10.46 -0.48 -5.41
CA LEU A 123 -10.56 0.36 -6.60
C LEU A 123 -9.23 0.25 -7.33
N SER A 124 -9.26 -0.21 -8.59
CA SER A 124 -8.04 -0.39 -9.38
C SER A 124 -7.28 0.93 -9.58
N PRO A 125 -5.95 0.87 -9.79
CA PRO A 125 -5.20 1.98 -10.35
C PRO A 125 -5.91 2.58 -11.57
N GLY A 126 -5.82 3.90 -11.71
CA GLY A 126 -6.37 4.62 -12.87
C GLY A 126 -5.58 5.85 -13.31
N PRO A 127 -4.23 5.83 -13.32
CA PRO A 127 -3.47 6.90 -13.98
C PRO A 127 -3.76 6.92 -15.47
N GLU A 128 -3.92 8.12 -16.02
CA GLU A 128 -4.08 8.35 -17.45
C GLU A 128 -2.76 8.10 -18.21
N ASP A 129 -2.84 7.93 -19.53
CA ASP A 129 -1.69 7.62 -20.38
C ASP A 129 -0.64 8.75 -20.44
N ASP A 130 -1.06 9.99 -20.19
CA ASP A 130 -0.22 11.19 -20.15
C ASP A 130 0.32 11.50 -18.74
N SER A 131 -0.13 10.78 -17.71
CA SER A 131 0.39 10.90 -16.34
C SER A 131 1.66 10.07 -16.18
N LYS A 132 2.62 10.60 -15.41
CA LYS A 132 3.75 9.80 -14.92
C LYS A 132 3.23 8.65 -14.04
N PRO A 133 3.91 7.49 -14.01
CA PRO A 133 3.49 6.37 -13.19
C PRO A 133 3.32 6.74 -11.72
N HIS A 134 2.19 6.38 -11.12
CA HIS A 134 1.90 6.63 -9.70
C HIS A 134 2.49 5.52 -8.83
N ARG A 135 2.89 5.85 -7.60
CA ARG A 135 3.35 4.89 -6.59
C ARG A 135 2.13 4.33 -5.85
N TYR A 136 1.91 3.03 -5.92
CA TYR A 136 0.86 2.37 -5.14
C TYR A 136 1.50 1.60 -3.99
N LEU A 137 1.19 1.99 -2.76
CA LEU A 137 1.73 1.36 -1.56
C LEU A 137 0.72 0.38 -0.96
N PHE A 138 1.13 -0.88 -0.87
CA PHE A 138 0.46 -1.90 -0.08
C PHE A 138 1.13 -1.95 1.29
N LEU A 139 0.39 -1.57 2.32
CA LEU A 139 0.88 -1.44 3.69
C LEU A 139 0.13 -2.43 4.58
N LEU A 140 0.84 -3.42 5.11
CA LEU A 140 0.28 -4.42 6.02
C LEU A 140 0.55 -4.01 7.46
N TYR A 141 -0.52 -3.84 8.23
CA TYR A 141 -0.46 -3.46 9.63
C TYR A 141 -0.95 -4.59 10.53
N LYS A 142 -0.24 -4.87 11.61
CA LYS A 142 -0.72 -5.66 12.73
C LYS A 142 -1.79 -4.90 13.49
N GLU A 143 -2.90 -5.56 13.77
CA GLU A 143 -4.00 -4.99 14.53
C GLU A 143 -3.82 -5.20 16.04
N PRO A 144 -4.23 -4.24 16.88
CA PRO A 144 -4.42 -4.50 18.30
C PRO A 144 -5.56 -5.50 18.50
N LYS A 145 -5.50 -6.24 19.62
CA LYS A 145 -6.49 -7.26 19.93
C LYS A 145 -7.90 -6.67 20.01
N GLY A 146 -8.84 -7.28 19.29
CA GLY A 146 -10.25 -6.90 19.30
C GLY A 146 -10.59 -5.68 18.44
N LEU A 147 -9.68 -5.23 17.55
CA LEU A 147 -10.02 -4.22 16.56
C LEU A 147 -11.20 -4.70 15.70
N SER A 148 -12.16 -3.81 15.49
CA SER A 148 -13.25 -4.00 14.54
C SER A 148 -13.44 -2.69 13.81
N LEU A 149 -13.21 -2.73 12.49
CA LEU A 149 -13.33 -1.57 11.62
C LEU A 149 -14.59 -1.68 10.78
N SER A 150 -15.19 -0.53 10.49
CA SER A 150 -16.40 -0.41 9.68
C SER A 150 -16.21 0.62 8.57
N LYS A 151 -17.18 0.71 7.64
CA LYS A 151 -17.19 1.75 6.60
C LYS A 151 -17.20 3.17 7.19
N ALA A 152 -17.73 3.35 8.40
CA ALA A 152 -17.75 4.64 9.08
C ALA A 152 -16.34 5.09 9.50
N ASP A 153 -15.43 4.16 9.82
CA ASP A 153 -14.06 4.48 10.21
C ASP A 153 -13.22 5.03 9.05
N VAL A 154 -13.60 4.69 7.82
CA VAL A 154 -12.98 5.19 6.58
C VAL A 154 -13.81 6.32 5.93
N GLY A 155 -14.94 6.70 6.51
CA GLY A 155 -15.77 7.81 6.05
C GLY A 155 -16.61 7.55 4.80
N GLY A 156 -16.73 6.29 4.33
CA GLY A 156 -17.49 5.93 3.12
C GLY A 156 -16.64 5.32 2.01
N GLU A 157 -17.12 5.31 0.77
CA GLU A 157 -16.41 4.75 -0.40
C GLU A 157 -16.49 5.65 -1.63
N GLU A 158 -17.17 6.80 -1.53
CA GLU A 158 -17.33 7.74 -2.64
C GLU A 158 -15.99 8.41 -2.98
N PHE A 159 -15.93 9.01 -4.17
CA PHE A 159 -14.74 9.72 -4.65
C PHE A 159 -14.21 10.73 -3.63
N VAL A 160 -15.11 11.50 -2.98
CA VAL A 160 -14.72 12.50 -1.98
C VAL A 160 -14.18 11.85 -0.70
N ASP A 161 -14.69 10.68 -0.33
CA ASP A 161 -14.26 9.98 0.90
C ASP A 161 -12.88 9.36 0.71
N ARG A 162 -12.60 8.84 -0.49
CA ARG A 162 -11.30 8.24 -0.83
C ARG A 162 -10.18 9.28 -0.93
N ARG A 163 -10.46 10.43 -1.55
CA ARG A 163 -9.47 11.51 -1.72
C ARG A 163 -9.19 12.28 -0.43
N SER A 164 -10.12 12.28 0.52
CA SER A 164 -10.00 12.97 1.80
C SER A 164 -9.57 12.04 2.93
N PHE A 165 -9.09 10.83 2.60
CA PHE A 165 -8.68 9.84 3.58
C PHE A 165 -7.43 10.31 4.35
N LYS A 166 -7.58 10.45 5.66
CA LYS A 166 -6.48 10.79 6.57
C LYS A 166 -5.77 9.53 7.02
N ALA A 167 -4.96 8.94 6.14
CA ALA A 167 -4.33 7.63 6.36
C ALA A 167 -3.50 7.58 7.67
N GLU A 168 -2.75 8.64 7.97
CA GLU A 168 -1.95 8.74 9.20
C GLU A 168 -2.82 8.70 10.46
N ALA A 169 -3.83 9.59 10.51
CA ALA A 169 -4.75 9.68 11.63
C ALA A 169 -5.53 8.37 11.81
N PHE A 170 -5.84 7.67 10.71
CA PHE A 170 -6.46 6.35 10.76
C PHE A 170 -5.55 5.31 11.43
N VAL A 171 -4.29 5.22 10.99
CA VAL A 171 -3.30 4.28 11.57
C VAL A 171 -3.09 4.57 13.05
N GLU A 172 -2.91 5.83 13.43
CA GLU A 172 -2.70 6.24 14.82
C GLU A 172 -3.93 5.97 15.70
N LYS A 173 -5.12 6.41 15.26
CA LYS A 173 -6.39 6.23 16.00
C LYS A 173 -6.67 4.77 16.31
N HIS A 174 -6.32 3.87 15.40
CA HIS A 174 -6.61 2.44 15.51
C HIS A 174 -5.43 1.61 16.04
N GLY A 175 -4.32 2.24 16.44
CA GLY A 175 -3.18 1.56 17.05
C GLY A 175 -2.50 0.55 16.12
N LEU A 176 -2.51 0.82 14.82
CA LEU A 176 -1.99 -0.08 13.79
C LEU A 176 -0.46 -0.04 13.73
N THR A 177 0.19 -1.20 13.72
CA THR A 177 1.66 -1.30 13.66
C THR A 177 2.11 -1.85 12.31
N LEU A 178 2.90 -1.10 11.54
CA LEU A 178 3.35 -1.53 10.21
C LEU A 178 4.31 -2.73 10.31
N VAL A 179 4.02 -3.81 9.58
CA VAL A 179 4.79 -5.07 9.61
C VAL A 179 5.32 -5.52 8.25
N GLY A 180 4.75 -5.01 7.16
CA GLY A 180 5.18 -5.33 5.81
C GLY A 180 4.74 -4.27 4.81
N VAL A 181 5.56 -4.10 3.76
CA VAL A 181 5.25 -3.21 2.63
C VAL A 181 5.59 -3.92 1.33
N ASN A 182 4.75 -3.74 0.34
CA ASN A 182 5.10 -3.96 -1.06
C ASN A 182 4.55 -2.77 -1.86
N TRP A 183 5.12 -2.52 -3.03
CA TRP A 183 4.73 -1.36 -3.82
C TRP A 183 4.96 -1.58 -5.30
N MET A 184 4.23 -0.82 -6.11
CA MET A 184 4.35 -0.83 -7.57
C MET A 184 4.27 0.57 -8.14
N ARG A 185 4.68 0.71 -9.40
CA ARG A 185 4.39 1.88 -10.23
C ARG A 185 3.21 1.55 -11.13
N GLY A 186 2.06 2.18 -10.92
CA GLY A 186 0.91 2.03 -11.80
C GLY A 186 0.98 3.04 -12.93
N ALA A 187 0.76 2.61 -14.17
CA ALA A 187 0.77 3.48 -15.34
C ALA A 187 -0.37 3.16 -16.31
N GLY A 188 -0.84 4.17 -17.04
CA GLY A 188 -1.78 3.98 -18.14
C GLY A 188 -1.23 2.97 -19.15
N ASP A 189 -2.12 2.26 -19.86
CA ASP A 189 -1.73 1.22 -20.81
C ASP A 189 -0.88 1.79 -21.97
N GLY A 190 -1.15 3.04 -22.36
CA GLY A 190 -0.42 3.77 -23.41
C GLY A 190 0.81 4.52 -22.92
N TRP A 191 1.07 4.58 -21.60
CA TRP A 191 2.21 5.32 -21.06
C TRP A 191 3.54 4.80 -21.62
N LYS A 192 4.42 5.73 -21.99
CA LYS A 192 5.77 5.45 -22.49
C LYS A 192 6.76 6.27 -21.69
N GLU A 193 7.86 5.63 -21.32
CA GLU A 193 9.00 6.34 -20.74
C GLU A 193 9.60 7.27 -21.80
N ASP A 194 9.64 8.56 -21.49
CA ASP A 194 9.99 9.63 -22.40
C ASP A 194 11.49 9.93 -22.41
N GLY A 195 12.36 8.97 -22.10
CA GLY A 195 13.83 9.04 -22.24
C GLY A 195 14.55 10.12 -21.41
N GLU A 196 13.84 11.13 -20.93
CA GLU A 196 14.28 12.11 -19.96
C GLU A 196 14.10 11.51 -18.56
N GLY A 197 15.18 11.48 -17.79
CA GLY A 197 15.11 11.02 -16.40
C GLY A 197 14.19 11.94 -15.60
N TRP A 198 13.23 11.36 -14.90
CA TRP A 198 12.35 12.08 -13.98
C TRP A 198 12.43 11.46 -12.59
N GLU A 199 12.17 12.28 -11.57
CA GLU A 199 12.21 11.87 -10.18
C GLU A 199 10.86 12.13 -9.52
N TYR A 200 10.48 11.24 -8.60
CA TYR A 200 9.32 11.46 -7.76
C TYR A 200 9.59 12.55 -6.72
N ALA A 201 8.62 13.43 -6.47
CA ALA A 201 8.66 14.25 -5.27
C ALA A 201 8.42 13.40 -4.01
N ALA A 202 8.93 13.86 -2.87
CA ALA A 202 8.56 13.29 -1.57
C ALA A 202 7.03 13.44 -1.35
N PRO A 203 6.32 12.40 -0.88
CA PRO A 203 4.90 12.49 -0.60
C PRO A 203 4.55 13.64 0.36
N ARG A 204 3.36 14.24 0.18
CA ARG A 204 2.85 15.24 1.12
C ARG A 204 2.57 14.60 2.48
N LYS A 205 2.90 15.32 3.55
CA LYS A 205 2.44 14.98 4.91
C LYS A 205 0.93 15.13 4.97
N VAL A 206 0.23 14.18 5.57
CA VAL A 206 -1.21 14.30 5.84
C VAL A 206 -1.37 15.33 6.96
N SER A 207 -2.01 16.46 6.66
CA SER A 207 -2.39 17.47 7.66
C SER A 207 -3.84 17.27 8.15
#